data_AF-A0A315EAD7-F1
#
_entry.id   AF-A0A315EAD7-F1
#
_cell.length_a   1.000
_cell.length_b   1.000
_cell.length_c   1.000
_cell.angle_alpha   90.00
_cell.angle_beta   90.00
_cell.angle_gamma   90.00
#
_symmetry.space_group_name_H-M   'P 1'
#
loop_
_entity.id
_entity.type
_entity.pdbx_description
1 polymer ?
#
loop_
_entity_poly.entity_id
_entity_poly.type
_entity_poly.pdbx_seq_one_letter_code
_entity_poly.pdbx_strand_id
1 'polypeptide(L)'
;MLMMKKIFPLVAIVTIMSGCAQNLWYKPTARQGEFEVDRYACVQQSQQRLGMASVNRYGGSAIDQQITNDQVFSTCMTSKGWSLGRKEVVDSQIAQATAVNNSVKQQVAQVVEKIKAACASQEFREYYSKTACNTNDMSLAQLADNSKITEAQKIVFLKQQEVILAYNKEMYEVIRTAGPNGIREAENFKNFVQPLSEKNSLNLYMGNITWGEYNQRRKEIAREGQEAMRRNP
;
A
#
# COMPACT_ATOMS: atom_id res chain seq x y z
N MET A 1 28.74 23.93 77.11
CA MET A 1 27.29 24.15 77.22
C MET A 1 26.77 24.51 75.83
N LEU A 2 25.90 23.65 75.28
CA LEU A 2 25.32 23.75 73.93
C LEU A 2 24.46 25.02 73.75
N MET A 3 24.37 25.54 72.51
CA MET A 3 23.14 25.56 71.69
C MET A 3 23.32 26.42 70.42
N MET A 4 23.35 25.79 69.24
CA MET A 4 22.29 25.70 68.22
C MET A 4 22.30 26.83 67.17
N LYS A 5 22.96 26.54 66.03
CA LYS A 5 22.84 27.23 64.74
C LYS A 5 21.44 26.98 64.15
N LYS A 6 20.70 28.05 63.85
CA LYS A 6 19.44 27.99 63.09
C LYS A 6 19.76 27.84 61.60
N ILE A 7 19.47 26.67 61.05
CA ILE A 7 19.49 26.39 59.61
C ILE A 7 18.07 26.59 59.09
N PHE A 8 17.86 27.61 58.25
CA PHE A 8 16.63 27.78 57.48
C PHE A 8 16.67 26.83 56.27
N PRO A 9 15.67 25.94 56.06
CA PRO A 9 15.60 25.16 54.84
C PRO A 9 14.92 25.99 53.74
N LEU A 10 15.66 26.17 52.65
CA LEU A 10 15.19 26.73 51.39
C LEU A 10 14.39 25.62 50.69
N VAL A 11 13.06 25.69 50.78
CA VAL A 11 12.15 24.75 50.11
C VAL A 11 12.17 25.08 48.61
N ALA A 12 13.02 24.38 47.87
CA ALA A 12 12.99 24.36 46.41
C ALA A 12 11.76 23.54 45.97
N ILE A 13 10.71 24.23 45.52
CA ILE A 13 9.56 23.64 44.85
C ILE A 13 10.05 23.11 43.50
N VAL A 14 10.29 21.80 43.42
CA VAL A 14 10.53 21.08 42.17
C VAL A 14 9.17 20.91 41.49
N THR A 15 8.83 21.84 40.59
CA THR A 15 7.74 21.65 39.63
C THR A 15 8.16 20.58 38.62
N ILE A 16 7.78 19.33 38.91
CA ILE A 16 7.84 18.23 37.95
C ILE A 16 6.83 18.55 36.86
N MET A 17 7.30 19.00 35.69
CA MET A 17 6.47 19.08 34.49
C MET A 17 5.99 17.65 34.15
N SER A 18 4.77 17.34 34.53
CA SER A 18 4.05 16.16 34.08
C SER A 18 3.64 16.41 32.62
N GLY A 19 4.54 16.13 31.69
CA GLY A 19 4.19 16.10 30.27
C GLY A 19 3.13 15.03 30.05
N CYS A 20 1.89 15.44 29.79
CA CYS A 20 0.82 14.51 29.41
C CYS A 20 1.28 13.75 28.16
N ALA A 21 1.59 12.47 28.31
CA ALA A 21 1.84 11.58 27.18
C ALA A 21 0.57 11.53 26.34
N GLN A 22 0.51 12.32 25.26
CA GLN A 22 -0.61 12.31 24.34
C GLN A 22 -0.53 11.03 23.50
N ASN A 23 -1.54 10.17 23.66
CA ASN A 23 -1.71 9.03 22.79
C ASN A 23 -2.36 9.49 21.48
N LEU A 24 -1.81 9.05 20.35
CA LEU A 24 -2.30 9.35 19.01
C LEU A 24 -2.70 8.03 18.32
N TRP A 25 -3.83 8.05 17.62
CA TRP A 25 -4.22 6.97 16.73
C TRP A 25 -3.42 7.05 15.43
N TYR A 26 -2.87 5.92 14.99
CA TYR A 26 -2.06 5.83 13.79
C TYR A 26 -2.42 4.62 12.93
N LYS A 27 -2.40 4.83 11.62
CA LYS A 27 -2.58 3.81 10.59
C LYS A 27 -1.62 4.14 9.42
N PRO A 28 -0.64 3.27 9.12
CA PRO A 28 0.43 3.57 8.14
C PRO A 28 -0.05 3.91 6.73
N THR A 29 -1.23 3.41 6.36
CA THR A 29 -1.80 3.52 5.01
C THR A 29 -2.99 4.47 4.94
N ALA A 30 -3.26 5.26 6.00
CA ALA A 30 -4.41 6.15 6.06
C ALA A 30 -4.35 7.23 4.98
N ARG A 31 -5.47 7.44 4.29
CA ARG A 31 -5.67 8.57 3.37
C ARG A 31 -6.00 9.84 4.16
N GLN A 32 -5.79 11.00 3.53
CA GLN A 32 -6.21 12.28 4.10
C GLN A 32 -7.72 12.26 4.42
N GLY A 33 -8.08 12.58 5.66
CA GLY A 33 -9.47 12.56 6.13
C GLY A 33 -10.01 11.20 6.58
N GLU A 34 -9.30 10.09 6.34
CA GLU A 34 -9.77 8.74 6.73
C GLU A 34 -9.94 8.61 8.24
N PHE A 35 -9.06 9.24 9.02
CA PHE A 35 -9.17 9.27 10.48
C PHE A 35 -10.50 9.84 10.96
N GLU A 36 -10.94 10.95 10.37
CA GLU A 36 -12.15 11.64 10.83
C GLU A 36 -13.40 10.84 10.51
N VAL A 37 -13.45 10.22 9.33
CA VAL A 37 -14.54 9.34 8.90
C VAL A 37 -14.63 8.12 9.83
N ASP A 38 -13.52 7.43 10.04
CA ASP A 38 -13.46 6.25 10.88
C ASP A 38 -13.77 6.57 12.35
N ARG A 39 -13.19 7.65 12.87
CA ARG A 39 -13.45 8.14 14.22
C ARG A 39 -14.93 8.47 14.40
N TYR A 40 -15.54 9.18 13.46
CA TYR A 40 -16.97 9.53 13.55
C TYR A 40 -17.85 8.28 13.56
N ALA A 41 -17.59 7.33 12.65
CA ALA A 41 -18.32 6.07 12.60
C ALA A 41 -18.18 5.29 13.93
N CYS A 42 -16.97 5.23 14.49
CA CYS A 42 -16.74 4.54 15.75
C CYS A 42 -17.36 5.25 16.96
N VAL A 43 -17.36 6.59 16.99
CA VAL A 43 -18.05 7.36 18.05
C VAL A 43 -19.55 7.08 18.03
N GLN A 44 -20.16 6.98 16.85
CA GLN A 44 -21.59 6.65 16.75
C GLN A 44 -21.89 5.24 17.26
N GLN A 45 -21.04 4.26 16.94
CA GLN A 45 -21.20 2.87 17.40
C GLN A 45 -20.97 2.70 18.90
N SER A 46 -20.16 3.56 19.52
CA SER A 46 -19.86 3.50 20.94
C SER A 46 -20.79 4.33 21.82
N GLN A 47 -21.75 5.07 21.25
CA GLN A 47 -22.75 5.79 22.05
C GLN A 47 -23.66 4.80 22.80
N GLN A 48 -23.70 4.93 24.13
CA GLN A 48 -24.61 4.20 25.00
C GLN A 48 -25.44 5.20 25.80
N ARG A 49 -26.73 4.89 26.01
CA ARG A 49 -27.59 5.67 26.90
C ARG A 49 -27.46 5.15 28.32
N LEU A 50 -27.10 6.03 29.24
CA LEU A 50 -27.14 5.80 30.67
C LEU A 50 -28.33 6.56 31.25
N GLY A 51 -29.40 5.81 31.50
CA GLY A 51 -30.58 6.26 32.22
C GLY A 51 -30.51 5.77 33.67
N MET A 52 -30.46 6.69 34.63
CA MET A 52 -30.50 6.35 36.05
C MET A 52 -31.64 7.14 36.71
N ALA A 53 -32.57 6.43 37.32
CA ALA A 53 -33.63 7.02 38.11
C ALA A 53 -33.51 6.55 39.57
N SER A 54 -33.49 7.48 40.51
CA SER A 54 -33.50 7.19 41.94
C SER A 54 -34.71 7.86 42.57
N VAL A 55 -35.45 7.13 43.40
CA VAL A 55 -36.62 7.65 44.10
C VAL A 55 -36.45 7.39 45.58
N ASN A 56 -36.58 8.43 46.39
CA ASN A 56 -36.59 8.32 47.84
C ASN A 56 -37.89 8.92 48.40
N ARG A 57 -38.09 8.79 49.72
CA ARG A 57 -39.30 9.27 50.42
C ARG A 57 -39.57 10.77 50.26
N TYR A 58 -38.57 11.55 49.84
CA TYR A 58 -38.64 13.02 49.74
C TYR A 58 -38.60 13.53 48.28
N GLY A 59 -38.53 12.65 47.28
CA GLY A 59 -38.52 13.01 45.86
C GLY A 59 -37.77 12.02 44.98
N GLY A 60 -37.91 12.18 43.66
CA GLY A 60 -37.19 11.39 42.65
C GLY A 60 -36.27 12.26 41.79
N SER A 61 -35.13 11.71 41.39
CA SER A 61 -34.24 12.29 40.38
C SER A 61 -34.04 11.29 39.24
N ALA A 62 -34.00 11.80 38.00
CA ALA A 62 -33.66 11.01 36.83
C ALA A 62 -32.57 11.73 36.03
N ILE A 63 -31.60 10.97 35.56
CA ILE A 63 -30.52 11.41 34.66
C ILE A 63 -30.60 10.54 33.40
N ASP A 64 -30.64 11.18 32.24
CA ASP A 64 -30.48 10.53 30.92
C ASP A 64 -29.28 11.18 30.23
N GLN A 65 -28.20 10.41 30.03
CA GLN A 65 -26.97 10.88 29.38
C GLN A 65 -26.53 9.90 28.28
N GLN A 66 -26.01 10.46 27.19
CA GLN A 66 -25.27 9.68 26.20
C GLN A 66 -23.79 9.68 26.57
N ILE A 67 -23.22 8.49 26.77
CA ILE A 67 -21.80 8.31 27.09
C ILE A 67 -21.17 7.41 26.02
N THR A 68 -19.99 7.81 25.54
CA THR A 68 -19.17 7.00 24.65
C THR A 68 -18.51 5.87 25.46
N ASN A 69 -18.74 4.63 25.07
CA ASN A 69 -18.02 3.50 25.63
C ASN A 69 -16.62 3.40 25.01
N ASP A 70 -15.60 3.79 25.78
CA ASP A 70 -14.21 3.85 25.31
C ASP A 70 -13.66 2.50 24.83
N GLN A 71 -14.09 1.38 25.45
CA GLN A 71 -13.68 0.05 25.04
C GLN A 71 -14.25 -0.32 23.66
N VAL A 72 -15.53 -0.01 23.43
CA VAL A 72 -16.20 -0.21 22.14
C VAL A 72 -15.56 0.69 21.07
N PHE A 73 -15.29 1.96 21.41
CA PHE A 73 -14.62 2.90 20.52
C PHE A 73 -13.22 2.41 20.11
N SER A 74 -12.39 2.04 21.09
CA SER A 74 -11.03 1.54 20.84
C SER A 74 -11.02 0.26 20.00
N THR A 75 -11.97 -0.65 20.26
CA THR A 75 -12.12 -1.89 19.50
C THR A 75 -12.55 -1.62 18.06
N CYS A 76 -13.45 -0.66 17.84
CA CYS A 76 -13.85 -0.21 16.50
C CYS A 76 -12.70 0.44 15.73
N MET A 77 -11.93 1.31 16.39
CA MET A 77 -10.76 1.94 15.76
C MET A 77 -9.72 0.87 15.36
N THR A 78 -9.47 -0.08 16.26
CA THR A 78 -8.55 -1.22 16.00
C THR A 78 -9.03 -2.10 14.85
N SER A 79 -10.34 -2.40 14.75
CA SER A 79 -10.88 -3.20 13.64
C SER A 79 -10.78 -2.49 12.29
N LYS A 80 -10.73 -1.15 12.30
CA LYS A 80 -10.45 -0.31 11.12
C LYS A 80 -8.95 -0.13 10.84
N GLY A 81 -8.08 -0.80 11.60
CA GLY A 81 -6.63 -0.82 11.41
C GLY A 81 -5.89 0.34 12.05
N TRP A 82 -6.52 1.07 12.98
CA TRP A 82 -5.85 2.11 13.77
C TRP A 82 -5.23 1.52 15.04
N SER A 83 -4.05 1.99 15.40
CA SER A 83 -3.36 1.62 16.62
C SER A 83 -3.14 2.86 17.48
N LEU A 84 -3.38 2.74 18.79
CA LEU A 84 -3.13 3.82 19.75
C LEU A 84 -1.69 3.73 20.26
N GLY A 85 -0.89 4.79 20.06
CA GLY A 85 0.49 4.83 20.52
C GLY A 85 0.86 6.19 21.09
N ARG A 86 1.96 6.25 21.85
CA ARG A 86 2.51 7.54 22.31
C ARG A 86 2.94 8.37 21.10
N LYS A 87 2.61 9.66 21.09
CA LYS A 87 2.90 10.57 19.97
C LYS A 87 4.32 10.45 19.41
N GLU A 88 5.35 10.45 20.26
CA GLU A 88 6.75 10.32 19.84
C GLU A 88 7.04 9.01 19.07
N VAL A 89 6.46 7.90 19.54
CA VAL A 89 6.58 6.58 18.89
C VAL A 89 5.80 6.56 17.58
N VAL A 90 4.63 7.18 17.55
CA VAL A 90 3.82 7.29 16.34
C VAL A 90 4.49 8.18 15.29
N ASP A 91 5.02 9.33 15.67
CA ASP A 91 5.70 10.27 14.76
C ASP A 91 6.94 9.62 14.13
N SER A 92 7.73 8.88 14.92
CA SER A 92 8.86 8.10 14.40
C SER A 92 8.43 6.96 13.47
N GLN A 93 7.33 6.27 13.76
CA GLN A 93 6.76 5.24 12.88
C GLN A 93 6.24 5.83 11.56
N ILE A 94 5.60 7.00 11.60
CA ILE A 94 5.16 7.74 10.41
C ILE A 94 6.37 8.16 9.57
N ALA A 95 7.41 8.72 10.20
CA ALA A 95 8.63 9.13 9.51
C ALA A 95 9.31 7.92 8.85
N GLN A 96 9.39 6.80 9.55
CA GLN A 96 9.95 5.56 9.01
C GLN A 96 9.11 5.02 7.84
N ALA A 97 7.77 4.95 7.99
CA ALA A 97 6.89 4.51 6.91
C ALA A 97 6.98 5.43 5.68
N THR A 98 7.09 6.74 5.90
CA THR A 98 7.28 7.73 4.83
C THR A 98 8.61 7.53 4.12
N ALA A 99 9.70 7.30 4.86
CA ALA A 99 11.02 7.02 4.31
C ALA A 99 11.03 5.73 3.48
N VAL A 100 10.39 4.66 3.97
CA VAL A 100 10.20 3.40 3.23
C VAL A 100 9.42 3.65 1.95
N ASN A 101 8.28 4.32 2.02
CA ASN A 101 7.45 4.62 0.83
C ASN A 101 8.21 5.44 -0.22
N ASN A 102 9.00 6.43 0.21
CA ASN A 102 9.83 7.23 -0.69
C ASN A 102 10.94 6.38 -1.34
N SER A 103 11.58 5.51 -0.57
CA SER A 103 12.60 4.57 -1.08
C SER A 103 12.02 3.62 -2.12
N VAL A 104 10.85 3.01 -1.82
CA VAL A 104 10.13 2.14 -2.76
C VAL A 104 9.79 2.90 -4.03
N LYS A 105 9.23 4.10 -3.92
CA LYS A 105 8.86 4.93 -5.09
C LYS A 105 10.07 5.23 -5.96
N GLN A 106 11.22 5.55 -5.36
CA GLN A 106 12.45 5.81 -6.09
C GLN A 106 12.96 4.56 -6.82
N GLN A 107 12.97 3.40 -6.13
CA GLN A 107 13.41 2.14 -6.72
C GLN A 107 12.48 1.69 -7.86
N VAL A 108 11.16 1.80 -7.69
CA VAL A 108 10.18 1.54 -8.76
C VAL A 108 10.46 2.43 -9.97
N ALA A 109 10.71 3.73 -9.76
CA ALA A 109 11.03 4.65 -10.85
C ALA A 109 12.31 4.23 -11.59
N GLN A 110 13.35 3.78 -10.88
CA GLN A 110 14.58 3.27 -11.50
C GLN A 110 14.32 2.04 -12.37
N VAL A 111 13.51 1.09 -11.91
CA VAL A 111 13.15 -0.10 -12.71
C VAL A 111 12.33 0.28 -13.93
N VAL A 112 11.38 1.22 -13.80
CA VAL A 112 10.60 1.75 -14.93
C VAL A 112 11.52 2.37 -15.98
N GLU A 113 12.53 3.16 -15.58
CA GLU A 113 13.48 3.74 -16.52
C GLU A 113 14.36 2.68 -17.21
N LYS A 114 14.76 1.60 -16.51
CA LYS A 114 15.45 0.47 -17.15
C LYS A 114 14.58 -0.19 -18.23
N ILE A 115 13.30 -0.42 -17.95
CA ILE A 115 12.35 -0.98 -18.91
C ILE A 115 12.19 -0.05 -20.12
N LYS A 116 12.00 1.26 -19.90
CA LYS A 116 11.89 2.24 -20.98
C LYS A 116 13.16 2.30 -21.83
N ALA A 117 14.34 2.26 -21.20
CA ALA A 117 15.62 2.24 -21.91
C ALA A 117 15.77 0.99 -22.78
N ALA A 118 15.38 -0.19 -22.27
CA ALA A 118 15.32 -1.40 -23.08
C ALA A 118 14.33 -1.26 -24.23
N CYS A 119 13.16 -0.65 -24.00
CA CYS A 119 12.18 -0.40 -25.06
C CYS A 119 12.71 0.50 -26.18
N ALA A 120 13.53 1.49 -25.84
CA ALA A 120 14.13 2.43 -26.79
C ALA A 120 15.46 1.92 -27.40
N SER A 121 15.94 0.73 -27.00
CA SER A 121 17.23 0.24 -27.42
C SER A 121 17.23 -0.16 -28.90
N GLN A 122 18.35 0.09 -29.58
CA GLN A 122 18.52 -0.35 -30.97
C GLN A 122 18.54 -1.89 -31.08
N GLU A 123 18.97 -2.60 -30.02
CA GLU A 123 18.98 -4.07 -29.97
C GLU A 123 17.58 -4.66 -30.08
N PHE A 124 16.58 -4.04 -29.46
CA PHE A 124 15.20 -4.54 -29.46
C PHE A 124 14.28 -3.84 -30.46
N ARG A 125 14.83 -3.02 -31.35
CA ARG A 125 14.06 -2.25 -32.33
C ARG A 125 13.17 -3.12 -33.21
N GLU A 126 13.64 -4.29 -33.64
CA GLU A 126 12.84 -5.22 -34.43
C GLU A 126 11.64 -5.75 -33.64
N TYR A 127 11.84 -6.15 -32.37
CA TYR A 127 10.77 -6.58 -31.47
C TYR A 127 9.73 -5.46 -31.27
N TYR A 128 10.18 -4.24 -30.93
CA TYR A 128 9.27 -3.11 -30.69
C TYR A 128 8.69 -2.48 -31.97
N SER A 129 9.10 -2.93 -33.17
CA SER A 129 8.36 -2.63 -34.39
C SER A 129 7.02 -3.39 -34.44
N LYS A 130 6.98 -4.59 -33.85
CA LYS A 130 5.82 -5.50 -33.84
C LYS A 130 4.91 -5.30 -32.63
N THR A 131 5.36 -4.60 -31.61
CA THR A 131 4.60 -4.39 -30.37
C THR A 131 5.00 -3.10 -29.66
N ALA A 132 4.16 -2.61 -28.77
CA ALA A 132 4.47 -1.43 -27.96
C ALA A 132 5.14 -1.81 -26.62
N CYS A 133 5.90 -0.88 -26.06
CA CYS A 133 6.50 -1.01 -24.72
C CYS A 133 5.41 -1.18 -23.66
N ASN A 134 4.43 -0.27 -23.64
CA ASN A 134 3.23 -0.36 -22.83
C ASN A 134 2.06 -0.93 -23.65
N THR A 135 1.24 -1.77 -23.04
CA THR A 135 0.06 -2.37 -23.69
C THR A 135 -1.01 -1.35 -24.08
N ASN A 136 -1.04 -0.19 -23.43
CA ASN A 136 -1.94 0.92 -23.76
C ASN A 136 -1.52 1.66 -25.04
N ASP A 137 -0.24 1.60 -25.41
CA ASP A 137 0.31 2.35 -26.54
C ASP A 137 0.31 1.54 -27.85
N MET A 138 -0.26 0.33 -27.85
CA MET A 138 -0.33 -0.52 -29.02
C MET A 138 -1.19 0.09 -30.12
N SER A 139 -0.64 0.21 -31.32
CA SER A 139 -1.37 0.73 -32.48
C SER A 139 -2.36 -0.29 -33.05
N LEU A 140 -3.35 0.19 -33.82
CA LEU A 140 -4.28 -0.70 -34.54
C LEU A 140 -3.54 -1.63 -35.51
N ALA A 141 -2.49 -1.14 -36.17
CA ALA A 141 -1.69 -1.95 -37.08
C ALA A 141 -0.99 -3.11 -36.35
N GLN A 142 -0.45 -2.86 -35.15
CA GLN A 142 0.17 -3.90 -34.32
C GLN A 142 -0.86 -4.91 -33.78
N LEU A 143 -2.08 -4.46 -33.50
CA LEU A 143 -3.17 -5.34 -33.03
C LEU A 143 -3.77 -6.20 -34.16
N ALA A 144 -3.65 -5.76 -35.41
CA ALA A 144 -4.14 -6.45 -36.60
C ALA A 144 -3.02 -7.19 -37.38
N ASP A 145 -1.81 -7.28 -36.82
CA ASP A 145 -0.67 -7.92 -37.48
C ASP A 145 -0.84 -9.45 -37.54
N ASN A 146 -1.23 -9.95 -38.70
CA ASN A 146 -1.41 -11.40 -38.91
C ASN A 146 -0.11 -12.14 -39.23
N SER A 147 1.06 -11.49 -39.16
CA SER A 147 2.33 -12.17 -39.43
C SER A 147 2.72 -13.10 -38.27
N LYS A 148 3.27 -14.26 -38.61
CA LYS A 148 3.95 -15.14 -37.65
C LYS A 148 5.33 -14.59 -37.30
N ILE A 149 5.88 -15.02 -36.17
CA ILE A 149 7.26 -14.69 -35.80
C ILE A 149 8.23 -15.35 -36.78
N THR A 150 9.27 -14.62 -37.19
CA THR A 150 10.35 -15.16 -38.04
C THR A 150 11.49 -15.73 -37.19
N GLU A 151 12.35 -16.57 -37.77
CA GLU A 151 13.54 -17.09 -37.05
C GLU A 151 14.47 -15.97 -36.57
N ALA A 152 14.65 -14.90 -37.36
CA ALA A 152 15.41 -13.73 -36.94
C ALA A 152 14.77 -13.03 -35.72
N GLN A 153 13.45 -12.86 -35.74
CA GLN A 153 12.71 -12.26 -34.63
C GLN A 153 12.79 -13.11 -33.36
N LYS A 154 12.79 -14.43 -33.46
CA LYS A 154 12.89 -15.34 -32.30
C LYS A 154 14.14 -15.08 -31.46
N ILE A 155 15.28 -14.79 -32.10
CA ILE A 155 16.54 -14.50 -31.42
C ILE A 155 16.42 -13.22 -30.58
N VAL A 156 15.91 -12.14 -31.18
CA VAL A 156 15.72 -10.85 -30.49
C VAL A 156 14.64 -10.96 -29.42
N PHE A 157 13.57 -11.72 -29.71
CA PHE A 157 12.47 -11.98 -28.81
C PHE A 157 12.94 -12.64 -27.52
N LEU A 158 13.72 -13.74 -27.59
CA LEU A 158 14.20 -14.43 -26.39
C LEU A 158 15.09 -13.54 -25.52
N LYS A 159 16.01 -12.78 -26.13
CA LYS A 159 16.84 -11.81 -25.40
C LYS A 159 15.99 -10.75 -24.71
N GLN A 160 14.98 -10.23 -25.40
CA GLN A 160 14.07 -9.24 -24.83
C GLN A 160 13.27 -9.82 -23.65
N GLN A 161 12.81 -11.07 -23.77
CA GLN A 161 12.10 -11.76 -22.68
C GLN A 161 13.00 -11.95 -21.45
N GLU A 162 14.26 -12.33 -21.64
CA GLU A 162 15.23 -12.47 -20.56
C GLU A 162 15.47 -11.15 -19.81
N VAL A 163 15.70 -10.06 -20.55
CA VAL A 163 15.93 -8.72 -19.97
C VAL A 163 14.71 -8.23 -19.21
N ILE A 164 13.51 -8.35 -19.79
CA ILE A 164 12.28 -7.90 -19.13
C ILE A 164 11.93 -8.79 -17.93
N LEU A 165 12.18 -10.10 -17.99
CA LEU A 165 11.98 -10.98 -16.84
C LEU A 165 12.88 -10.57 -15.67
N ALA A 166 14.14 -10.21 -15.93
CA ALA A 166 15.05 -9.70 -14.89
C ALA A 166 14.55 -8.39 -14.26
N TYR A 167 14.05 -7.44 -15.07
CA TYR A 167 13.50 -6.19 -14.55
C TYR A 167 12.17 -6.36 -13.83
N ASN A 168 11.30 -7.23 -14.31
CA ASN A 168 10.08 -7.60 -13.58
C ASN A 168 10.43 -8.25 -12.25
N LYS A 169 11.54 -9.01 -12.20
CA LYS A 169 12.07 -9.57 -10.97
C LYS A 169 12.51 -8.51 -9.98
N GLU A 170 13.28 -7.55 -10.43
CA GLU A 170 13.65 -6.40 -9.63
C GLU A 170 12.42 -5.62 -9.14
N MET A 171 11.44 -5.37 -10.02
CA MET A 171 10.21 -4.66 -9.69
C MET A 171 9.44 -5.34 -8.56
N TYR A 172 9.22 -6.65 -8.62
CA TYR A 172 8.43 -7.32 -7.58
C TYR A 172 9.16 -7.35 -6.24
N GLU A 173 10.48 -7.53 -6.21
CA GLU A 173 11.24 -7.50 -4.95
C GLU A 173 11.13 -6.13 -4.27
N VAL A 174 11.18 -5.05 -5.06
CA VAL A 174 10.97 -3.69 -4.56
C VAL A 174 9.54 -3.52 -4.01
N ILE A 175 8.52 -3.88 -4.80
CA ILE A 175 7.11 -3.69 -4.42
C ILE A 175 6.74 -4.49 -3.17
N ARG A 176 7.30 -5.70 -2.96
CA ARG A 176 7.08 -6.49 -1.74
C ARG A 176 7.46 -5.75 -0.45
N THR A 177 8.40 -4.82 -0.51
CA THR A 177 8.82 -4.04 0.67
C THR A 177 7.84 -2.93 1.04
N ALA A 178 6.85 -2.65 0.20
CA ALA A 178 5.81 -1.62 0.42
C ALA A 178 4.71 -2.05 1.41
N GLY A 179 4.90 -3.18 2.12
CA GLY A 179 3.94 -3.71 3.09
C GLY A 179 2.90 -4.65 2.45
N PRO A 180 1.80 -4.97 3.17
CA PRO A 180 0.86 -6.03 2.78
C PRO A 180 0.26 -5.88 1.37
N ASN A 181 -0.07 -4.66 0.97
CA ASN A 181 -0.58 -4.38 -0.38
C ASN A 181 0.46 -4.68 -1.47
N GLY A 182 1.73 -4.33 -1.22
CA GLY A 182 2.83 -4.61 -2.13
C GLY A 182 3.15 -6.10 -2.21
N ILE A 183 3.09 -6.82 -1.09
CA ILE A 183 3.20 -8.29 -1.09
C ILE A 183 2.09 -8.91 -1.95
N ARG A 184 0.84 -8.49 -1.77
CA ARG A 184 -0.29 -8.96 -2.57
C ARG A 184 -0.10 -8.67 -4.06
N GLU A 185 0.34 -7.47 -4.40
CA GLU A 185 0.62 -7.08 -5.79
C GLU A 185 1.70 -7.96 -6.42
N ALA A 186 2.80 -8.19 -5.71
CA ALA A 186 3.89 -9.06 -6.15
C ALA A 186 3.43 -10.51 -6.32
N GLU A 187 2.61 -11.04 -5.41
CA GLU A 187 2.05 -12.40 -5.54
C GLU A 187 1.05 -12.50 -6.69
N ASN A 188 0.21 -11.48 -6.92
CA ASN A 188 -0.66 -11.45 -8.10
C ASN A 188 0.16 -11.45 -9.39
N PHE A 189 1.23 -10.66 -9.45
CA PHE A 189 2.10 -10.67 -10.61
C PHE A 189 2.74 -12.05 -10.84
N LYS A 190 3.39 -12.59 -9.79
CA LYS A 190 4.12 -13.86 -9.84
C LYS A 190 3.23 -15.06 -10.15
N ASN A 191 2.05 -15.14 -9.53
CA ASN A 191 1.21 -16.34 -9.58
C ASN A 191 0.15 -16.27 -10.69
N PHE A 192 -0.14 -15.09 -11.23
CA PHE A 192 -1.19 -14.91 -12.24
C PHE A 192 -0.68 -14.24 -13.52
N VAL A 193 -0.15 -13.02 -13.44
CA VAL A 193 0.22 -12.24 -14.63
C VAL A 193 1.40 -12.85 -15.39
N GLN A 194 2.45 -13.23 -14.67
CA GLN A 194 3.68 -13.76 -15.26
C GLN A 194 3.45 -15.11 -15.97
N PRO A 195 2.80 -16.13 -15.39
CA PRO A 195 2.53 -17.40 -16.09
C PRO A 195 1.70 -17.23 -17.36
N LEU A 196 0.71 -16.33 -17.35
CA LEU A 196 -0.08 -16.03 -18.55
C LEU A 196 0.76 -15.33 -19.62
N SER A 197 1.65 -14.42 -19.21
CA SER A 197 2.56 -13.72 -20.12
C SER A 197 3.57 -14.68 -20.75
N GLU A 198 4.17 -15.56 -19.95
CA GLU A 198 5.11 -16.59 -20.42
C GLU A 198 4.42 -17.55 -21.39
N LYS A 199 3.20 -17.99 -21.10
CA LYS A 199 2.41 -18.83 -22.01
C LYS A 199 2.14 -18.12 -23.34
N ASN A 200 1.76 -16.84 -23.30
CA ASN A 200 1.54 -16.04 -24.51
C ASN A 200 2.82 -15.87 -25.32
N SER A 201 3.94 -15.59 -24.66
CA SER A 201 5.26 -15.49 -25.27
C SER A 201 5.71 -16.80 -25.92
N LEU A 202 5.49 -17.93 -25.25
CA LEU A 202 5.81 -19.26 -25.80
C LEU A 202 4.96 -19.57 -27.04
N ASN A 203 3.66 -19.25 -27.01
CA ASN A 203 2.79 -19.44 -28.17
C ASN A 203 3.24 -18.64 -29.38
N LEU A 204 3.67 -17.39 -29.19
CA LEU A 204 4.23 -16.59 -30.28
C LEU A 204 5.54 -17.21 -30.78
N TYR A 205 6.46 -17.55 -29.87
CA TYR A 205 7.75 -18.15 -30.20
C TYR A 205 7.62 -19.46 -31.00
N MET A 206 6.65 -20.31 -30.65
CA MET A 206 6.36 -21.55 -31.37
C MET A 206 5.66 -21.32 -32.71
N GLY A 207 5.23 -20.10 -33.01
CA GLY A 207 4.44 -19.78 -34.22
C GLY A 207 2.96 -20.17 -34.14
N ASN A 208 2.48 -20.58 -32.96
CA ASN A 208 1.08 -20.97 -32.76
C ASN A 208 0.14 -19.79 -32.95
N ILE A 209 0.57 -18.58 -32.57
CA ILE A 209 -0.19 -17.32 -32.73
C ILE A 209 0.60 -16.31 -33.57
N THR A 210 -0.11 -15.30 -34.07
CA THR A 210 0.41 -14.14 -34.79
C THR A 210 0.84 -13.03 -33.83
N TRP A 211 1.56 -12.01 -34.34
CA TRP A 211 1.89 -10.82 -33.55
C TRP A 211 0.66 -10.07 -33.04
N GLY A 212 -0.40 -9.99 -33.85
CA GLY A 212 -1.68 -9.36 -33.48
C GLY A 212 -2.36 -10.10 -32.33
N GLU A 213 -2.48 -11.43 -32.41
CA GLU A 213 -3.03 -12.26 -31.33
C GLU A 213 -2.19 -12.15 -30.04
N TYR A 214 -0.86 -12.17 -30.16
CA TYR A 214 0.04 -11.95 -29.04
C TYR A 214 -0.20 -10.59 -28.36
N ASN A 215 -0.32 -9.52 -29.15
CA ASN A 215 -0.56 -8.17 -28.67
C ASN A 215 -1.92 -8.00 -28.01
N GLN A 216 -2.98 -8.56 -28.60
CA GLN A 216 -4.31 -8.60 -27.99
C GLN A 216 -4.26 -9.30 -26.63
N ARG A 217 -3.63 -10.47 -26.56
CA ARG A 217 -3.52 -11.22 -25.32
C ARG A 217 -2.68 -10.48 -24.26
N ARG A 218 -1.63 -9.74 -24.65
CA ARG A 218 -0.89 -8.85 -23.71
C ARG A 218 -1.82 -7.82 -23.05
N LYS A 219 -2.75 -7.22 -23.80
CA LYS A 219 -3.73 -6.26 -23.25
C LYS A 219 -4.71 -6.93 -22.30
N GLU A 220 -5.21 -8.11 -22.68
CA GLU A 220 -6.13 -8.88 -21.84
C GLU A 220 -5.48 -9.29 -20.52
N ILE A 221 -4.26 -9.81 -20.54
CA ILE A 221 -3.51 -10.19 -19.33
C ILE A 221 -3.32 -8.98 -18.41
N ALA A 222 -2.98 -7.81 -18.96
CA ALA A 222 -2.83 -6.59 -18.17
C ALA A 222 -4.16 -6.20 -17.49
N ARG A 223 -5.29 -6.30 -18.20
CA ARG A 223 -6.62 -6.05 -17.64
C ARG A 223 -7.00 -7.09 -16.57
N GLU A 224 -6.82 -8.38 -16.86
CA GLU A 224 -7.12 -9.48 -15.94
C GLU A 224 -6.32 -9.34 -14.64
N GLY A 225 -5.03 -8.98 -14.73
CA GLY A 225 -4.18 -8.72 -13.56
C GLY A 225 -4.67 -7.56 -12.70
N GLN A 226 -5.14 -6.47 -13.31
CA GLN A 226 -5.74 -5.34 -12.59
C GLN A 226 -7.07 -5.72 -11.93
N GLU A 227 -7.89 -6.53 -12.58
CA GLU A 227 -9.16 -7.01 -12.02
C GLU A 227 -8.93 -7.96 -10.84
N ALA A 228 -7.95 -8.86 -10.93
CA ALA A 228 -7.60 -9.78 -9.85
C ALA A 228 -7.21 -9.02 -8.56
N MET A 229 -6.47 -7.91 -8.68
CA MET A 229 -6.14 -7.04 -7.56
C MET A 229 -7.36 -6.34 -6.94
N ARG A 230 -8.42 -6.08 -7.71
CA ARG A 230 -9.64 -5.42 -7.22
C ARG A 230 -10.59 -6.38 -6.52
N ARG A 231 -10.61 -7.66 -6.91
CA ARG A 231 -11.54 -8.66 -6.36
C ARG A 231 -11.13 -9.17 -4.96
N ASN A 232 -9.86 -9.02 -4.58
CA ASN A 232 -9.31 -9.43 -3.28
C ASN A 232 -8.70 -8.23 -2.53
N PRO A 233 -9.52 -7.29 -2.00
CA PRO A 233 -9.07 -6.06 -1.35
C PRO A 233 -8.31 -6.27 -0.04
#